data_AF-A0A2R6QF11-F1
#
_entry.id   AF-A0A2R6QF11-F1
#
_cell.length_a   1.000
_cell.length_b   1.000
_cell.length_c   1.000
_cell.angle_alpha   90.00
_cell.angle_beta   90.00
_cell.angle_gamma   90.00
#
_symmetry.space_group_name_H-M   'P 1'
#
loop_
_entity.id
_entity.type
_entity.pdbx_description
1 polymer ?
#
loop_
_entity_poly.entity_id
_entity_poly.type
_entity_poly.pdbx_seq_one_letter_code
_entity_poly.pdbx_strand_id
1 'polypeptide(L)'
;MRAVQGEGQASGYIVEDVVSMGSLTVEKQQFIAVQTTSDSFLDEPSDGLLGMAFGSIARIHAPTFFENLLSGYKLASGIFSIYVTRGKEDGSEV
;
A
#
# COMPACT_ATOMS: atom_id res chain seq x y z
N MET A 1 0.72 4.22 17.95
CA MET A 1 -0.70 3.81 17.86
C MET A 1 -0.76 2.41 17.25
N ARG A 2 -1.53 1.46 17.82
CA ARG A 2 -1.68 0.11 17.24
C ARG A 2 -2.82 0.10 16.22
N ALA A 3 -2.62 -0.57 15.10
CA ALA A 3 -3.61 -0.73 14.04
C ALA A 3 -3.75 -2.21 13.68
N VAL A 4 -4.94 -2.59 13.21
CA VAL A 4 -5.26 -3.94 12.73
C VAL A 4 -5.67 -3.80 11.26
N GLN A 5 -5.36 -4.78 10.42
CA GLN A 5 -5.76 -4.86 9.02
C GLN A 5 -6.46 -6.21 8.75
N GLY A 6 -7.53 -6.21 7.96
CA GLY A 6 -8.43 -7.37 7.79
C GLY A 6 -9.25 -7.71 9.05
N GLU A 7 -10.00 -8.83 9.03
CA GLU A 7 -10.75 -9.38 10.18
C GLU A 7 -9.83 -9.90 11.33
N GLY A 8 -8.73 -9.20 11.62
CA GLY A 8 -7.72 -9.61 12.60
C GLY A 8 -6.49 -10.32 12.00
N GLN A 9 -6.34 -10.35 10.67
CA GLN A 9 -5.27 -11.08 10.00
C GLN A 9 -3.89 -10.43 10.14
N ALA A 10 -3.81 -9.13 10.41
CA ALA A 10 -2.55 -8.46 10.72
C ALA A 10 -2.74 -7.37 11.77
N SER A 11 -1.76 -7.21 12.65
CA SER A 11 -1.69 -6.12 13.62
C SER A 11 -0.29 -5.55 13.73
N GLY A 12 -0.19 -4.26 14.02
CA GLY A 12 1.08 -3.56 14.02
C GLY A 12 0.97 -2.14 14.52
N TYR A 13 1.94 -1.32 14.15
CA TYR A 13 2.02 0.09 14.55
C TYR A 13 1.86 1.01 13.35
N ILE A 14 1.15 2.11 13.53
CA ILE A 14 1.15 3.20 12.56
C ILE A 14 2.51 3.88 12.65
N VAL A 15 3.21 3.94 11.52
CA VAL A 15 4.49 4.63 11.34
C VAL A 15 4.37 5.62 10.20
N GLU A 16 5.28 6.59 10.16
CA GLU A 16 5.41 7.58 9.10
C GLU A 16 6.84 7.52 8.57
N ASP A 17 6.99 7.39 7.25
CA ASP A 17 8.32 7.35 6.62
C ASP A 17 8.24 7.82 5.16
N VAL A 18 9.41 7.92 4.52
CA VAL A 18 9.56 8.17 3.09
C VAL A 18 9.29 6.87 2.32
N VAL A 19 8.24 6.86 1.51
CA VAL A 19 7.89 5.71 0.65
C VAL A 19 8.06 6.09 -0.81
N SER A 20 8.74 5.24 -1.57
CA SER A 20 8.96 5.44 -3.01
C SER A 20 8.47 4.25 -3.84
N MET A 21 7.90 4.54 -5.00
CA MET A 21 7.49 3.58 -6.02
C MET A 21 7.92 4.10 -7.39
N GLY A 22 8.88 3.44 -8.02
CA GLY A 22 9.51 3.96 -9.24
C GLY A 22 10.09 5.36 -8.98
N SER A 23 9.69 6.36 -9.78
CA SER A 23 10.09 7.76 -9.62
C SER A 23 9.18 8.58 -8.69
N LEU A 24 8.17 7.97 -8.08
CA LEU A 24 7.20 8.65 -7.22
C LEU A 24 7.57 8.47 -5.76
N THR A 25 7.73 9.57 -5.03
CA THR A 25 8.10 9.56 -3.60
C THR A 25 7.08 10.34 -2.78
N VAL A 26 6.69 9.81 -1.63
CA VAL A 26 5.89 10.49 -0.59
C VAL A 26 6.72 10.56 0.68
N GLU A 27 7.07 11.77 1.13
CA GLU A 27 8.00 12.01 2.25
C GLU A 27 7.42 11.64 3.63
N LYS A 28 6.10 11.66 3.76
CA LYS A 28 5.38 11.46 5.03
C LYS A 28 4.24 10.47 4.84
N GLN A 29 4.55 9.31 4.28
CA GLN A 29 3.55 8.28 4.08
C GLN A 29 3.30 7.56 5.41
N GLN A 30 2.04 7.57 5.85
CA GLN A 30 1.63 6.77 6.99
C GLN A 30 1.19 5.37 6.55
N PHE A 31 1.70 4.35 7.22
CA PHE A 31 1.34 2.95 6.95
C PHE A 31 1.47 2.10 8.22
N ILE A 32 1.03 0.83 8.15
CA ILE A 32 1.14 -0.10 9.27
C ILE A 32 2.42 -0.91 9.11
N ALA A 33 3.35 -0.75 10.04
CA ALA A 33 4.44 -1.70 10.25
C ALA A 33 3.89 -2.92 10.99
N VAL A 34 3.71 -4.04 10.28
CA VAL A 34 3.09 -5.26 10.82
C VAL A 34 4.04 -5.93 11.82
N GLN A 35 3.49 -6.28 12.99
CA GLN A 35 4.21 -7.02 14.04
C GLN A 35 3.73 -8.47 14.15
N THR A 36 2.46 -8.72 13.83
CA THR A 36 1.85 -10.05 13.91
C THR A 36 0.90 -10.21 12.75
N THR A 37 0.94 -11.35 12.09
CA THR A 37 0.02 -11.71 11.00
C THR A 37 -0.37 -13.18 11.09
N SER A 38 -1.42 -13.58 10.37
CA SER A 38 -1.81 -14.98 10.23
C SER A 38 -0.84 -15.74 9.32
N ASP A 39 -0.70 -17.04 9.54
CA ASP A 39 0.23 -17.89 8.77
C ASP A 39 -0.01 -17.82 7.26
N SER A 40 -1.26 -17.61 6.84
CA SER A 40 -1.64 -17.43 5.44
C SER A 40 -0.95 -16.27 4.73
N PHE A 41 -0.48 -15.25 5.46
CA PHE A 41 0.28 -14.14 4.90
C PHE A 41 1.79 -14.43 4.80
N LEU A 42 2.28 -15.45 5.52
CA LEU A 42 3.70 -15.82 5.52
C LEU A 42 4.07 -16.68 4.31
N ASP A 43 3.09 -17.33 3.69
CA ASP A 43 3.27 -18.16 2.49
C ASP A 43 3.12 -17.37 1.17
N GLU A 44 2.75 -16.08 1.24
CA GLU A 44 2.65 -15.21 0.07
C GLU A 44 4.04 -14.70 -0.35
N PRO A 45 4.33 -14.59 -1.67
CA PRO A 45 5.62 -14.10 -2.15
C PRO A 45 5.83 -12.59 -1.93
N SER A 46 4.80 -11.85 -1.49
CA SER A 46 4.86 -10.42 -1.25
C SER A 46 5.10 -10.10 0.23
N ASP A 47 6.00 -9.15 0.51
CA ASP A 47 6.28 -8.69 1.89
C ASP A 47 5.19 -7.78 2.50
N GLY A 48 4.22 -7.33 1.70
CA GLY A 48 3.19 -6.42 2.18
C GLY A 48 2.15 -6.03 1.13
N LEU A 49 1.22 -5.18 1.54
CA LEU A 49 0.09 -4.74 0.72
C LEU A 49 0.05 -3.21 0.60
N LEU A 50 -0.02 -2.72 -0.64
CA LEU A 50 -0.32 -1.32 -0.92
C LEU A 50 -1.80 -1.15 -1.26
N GLY A 51 -2.53 -0.41 -0.42
CA GLY A 51 -3.94 -0.09 -0.67
C GLY A 51 -4.10 0.96 -1.77
N MET A 52 -4.83 0.61 -2.83
CA MET A 52 -5.11 1.49 -3.99
C MET A 52 -6.55 1.99 -4.05
N ALA A 53 -7.38 1.65 -3.05
CA ALA A 53 -8.74 2.15 -2.91
C ALA A 53 -8.76 3.53 -2.21
N PHE A 54 -9.95 4.08 -1.99
CA PHE A 54 -10.12 5.38 -1.34
C PHE A 54 -9.70 5.37 0.15
N GLY A 55 -9.13 6.48 0.62
CA GLY A 55 -8.77 6.68 2.02
C GLY A 55 -9.96 6.70 2.97
N SER A 56 -11.19 6.90 2.47
CA SER A 56 -12.42 6.85 3.25
C SER A 56 -12.70 5.48 3.89
N ILE A 57 -12.09 4.41 3.38
CA ILE A 57 -12.16 3.06 3.96
C ILE A 57 -10.85 2.64 4.63
N ALA A 58 -9.86 3.54 4.71
CA ALA A 58 -8.58 3.24 5.36
C ALA A 58 -8.76 3.19 6.89
N ARG A 59 -8.42 2.05 7.48
CA ARG A 59 -8.57 1.83 8.93
C ARG A 59 -7.73 2.76 9.80
N ILE A 60 -6.61 3.24 9.28
CA ILE A 60 -5.71 4.16 9.99
C ILE A 60 -6.11 5.63 9.84
N HIS A 61 -7.18 5.94 9.09
CA HIS A 61 -7.68 7.30 8.88
C HIS A 61 -6.62 8.29 8.36
N ALA A 62 -5.65 7.79 7.59
CA ALA A 62 -4.61 8.56 6.94
C ALA A 62 -4.79 8.49 5.42
N PRO A 63 -4.34 9.51 4.66
CA PRO A 63 -4.36 9.47 3.20
C PRO A 63 -3.57 8.28 2.67
N THR A 64 -4.10 7.65 1.63
CA THR A 64 -3.38 6.61 0.88
C THR A 64 -2.18 7.19 0.15
N PHE A 65 -1.27 6.32 -0.30
CA PHE A 65 -0.14 6.72 -1.12
C PHE A 65 -0.56 7.49 -2.37
N PHE A 66 -1.61 7.02 -3.06
CA PHE A 66 -2.13 7.69 -4.24
C PHE A 66 -2.75 9.06 -3.93
N GLU A 67 -3.49 9.19 -2.83
CA GLU A 67 -4.04 10.49 -2.38
C GLU A 67 -2.95 11.49 -1.99
N ASN A 68 -1.86 11.03 -1.36
CA ASN A 68 -0.68 11.86 -1.08
C ASN A 68 0.00 12.35 -2.36
N LEU A 69 0.11 11.49 -3.38
CA LEU A 69 0.66 11.89 -4.68
C LEU A 69 -0.24 12.88 -5.42
N LEU A 70 -1.57 12.67 -5.37
CA LEU A 70 -2.57 13.58 -5.93
C LEU A 70 -2.49 14.96 -5.29
N SER A 71 -2.53 15.04 -3.96
CA SER A 71 -2.49 16.31 -3.22
C SER A 71 -1.15 17.03 -3.36
N GLY A 72 -0.05 16.29 -3.53
CA GLY A 72 1.28 16.83 -3.80
C GLY A 72 1.52 17.23 -5.25
N TYR A 73 0.52 17.15 -6.13
CA TYR A 73 0.64 17.41 -7.58
C TYR A 73 1.79 16.62 -8.24
N LYS A 74 2.05 15.40 -7.74
CA LYS A 74 3.14 14.53 -8.24
C LYS A 74 2.72 13.63 -9.40
N LEU A 75 1.46 13.74 -9.84
CA LEU A 75 0.87 12.95 -10.93
C LEU A 75 0.44 13.86 -12.08
N ALA A 76 0.67 13.40 -13.31
CA ALA A 76 0.17 14.10 -14.49
C ALA A 76 -1.36 14.04 -14.62
N SER A 77 -1.98 12.96 -14.10
CA SER A 77 -3.43 12.78 -14.03
C SER A 77 -3.78 11.91 -12.82
N GLY A 78 -4.97 12.10 -12.26
CA GLY A 78 -5.48 11.34 -11.12
C GLY A 78 -6.01 9.96 -11.50
N ILE A 79 -5.25 9.22 -12.31
CA ILE A 79 -5.61 7.92 -12.85
C ILE A 79 -4.40 6.98 -12.66
N PHE A 80 -4.67 5.73 -12.30
CA PHE A 80 -3.72 4.63 -12.41
C PHE A 80 -4.36 3.49 -13.21
N SER A 81 -3.54 2.59 -13.73
CA SER A 81 -3.98 1.41 -14.46
C SER A 81 -3.12 0.22 -14.12
N ILE A 82 -3.71 -0.97 -14.12
CA ILE A 82 -3.01 -2.23 -13.89
C ILE A 82 -3.17 -3.07 -15.14
N TYR A 83 -2.05 -3.53 -15.71
CA TYR A 83 -2.04 -4.50 -16.79
C TYR A 83 -1.49 -5.82 -16.26
N VAL A 84 -2.26 -6.90 -16.33
CA VAL A 84 -1.84 -8.24 -15.87
C VAL A 84 -1.73 -9.16 -17.07
N THR A 85 -0.52 -9.63 -17.35
CA THR A 85 -0.22 -10.57 -18.43
C THR A 85 -0.73 -11.94 -18.03
N ARG A 86 -1.62 -12.52 -18.84
CA ARG A 86 -2.17 -13.85 -18.58
C ARG A 86 -1.16 -14.94 -18.92
N GLY A 87 -1.05 -15.94 -18.06
CA GLY A 87 -0.31 -17.18 -18.36
C GLY A 87 1.22 -17.06 -18.31
N LYS A 88 1.77 -16.07 -17.61
CA LYS A 88 3.20 -15.98 -17.31
C LYS A 88 3.41 -15.95 -15.79
N GLU A 89 4.39 -16.72 -15.30
CA GLU A 89 4.77 -16.75 -13.88
C GLU A 89 5.40 -15.42 -13.44
N ASP A 90 6.18 -14.78 -14.32
CA ASP A 90 6.90 -13.52 -14.00
C ASP A 90 6.04 -12.24 -14.12
N GLY A 91 4.74 -12.37 -14.43
CA GLY A 91 3.80 -11.24 -14.46
C GLY A 91 3.99 -10.26 -15.63
N SER A 92 3.54 -9.02 -15.41
CA SER A 92 3.71 -7.90 -16.34
C SER A 92 4.90 -7.04 -15.91
N GLU A 93 5.90 -6.94 -16.76
CA GLU A 93 6.99 -5.98 -16.64
C GLU A 93 6.79 -4.89 -17.71
N VAL A 94 7.05 -3.63 -17.34
CA VAL A 94 7.12 -2.49 -18.27
C VAL A 94 8.51 -1.91 -18.21
#